data_AF-A0A5S9M387-F1
#
_entry.id   AF-A0A5S9M387-F1
#
_cell.length_a   1.000
_cell.length_b   1.000
_cell.length_c   1.000
_cell.angle_alpha   90.00
_cell.angle_beta   90.00
_cell.angle_gamma   90.00
#
_symmetry.space_group_name_H-M   'P 1'
#
loop_
_entity.id
_entity.type
_entity.pdbx_description
1 polymer ?
#
loop_
_entity_poly.entity_id
_entity_poly.type
_entity_poly.pdbx_seq_one_letter_code
_entity_poly.pdbx_strand_id
1 'polypeptide(L)'
;MHSRIIVMPIPYNLKVTEEERIYHKMISESDVSDVHIAPHTLKVAAMFSILTRLKEPKRSDIDLVKKMRLYDGESVEGFQSVDIDEMKKEFHDEGMSGIDPRYVINRISSTIIRKNMESINALDVLRSLKKKGSISIRISSEDRERYLNFISVARKEYDDIAKKEVQKRPCVFL
;
A
#
# COMPACT_ATOMS: atom_id res chain seq x y z
N MET A 1 -33.37 24.75 -18.18
CA MET A 1 -32.98 23.97 -16.99
C MET A 1 -31.53 23.56 -17.16
N HIS A 2 -30.60 24.12 -16.37
CA HIS A 2 -29.18 23.76 -16.46
C HIS A 2 -28.92 22.59 -15.50
N SER A 3 -28.66 21.40 -16.02
CA SER A 3 -28.08 20.32 -15.21
C SER A 3 -26.72 20.78 -14.71
N ARG A 4 -26.59 20.97 -13.40
CA ARG A 4 -25.29 21.19 -12.76
C ARG A 4 -24.71 19.83 -12.46
N ILE A 5 -23.72 19.40 -13.23
CA ILE A 5 -22.91 18.25 -12.85
C ILE A 5 -22.05 18.70 -11.67
N ILE A 6 -22.27 18.09 -10.49
CA ILE A 6 -21.47 18.32 -9.29
C ILE A 6 -20.47 17.18 -9.20
N VAL A 7 -19.18 17.49 -9.34
CA VAL A 7 -18.11 16.52 -9.13
C VAL A 7 -17.89 16.39 -7.63
N MET A 8 -18.20 15.21 -7.07
CA MET A 8 -17.94 14.89 -5.67
C MET A 8 -16.65 14.08 -5.57
N PRO A 9 -15.56 14.62 -4.98
CA PRO A 9 -14.35 13.86 -4.79
C PRO A 9 -14.53 12.87 -3.64
N ILE A 10 -14.09 11.62 -3.86
CA ILE A 10 -14.19 10.53 -2.89
C ILE A 10 -12.78 10.19 -2.42
N PRO A 11 -12.50 10.17 -1.10
CA PRO A 11 -11.19 9.80 -0.60
C PRO A 11 -10.89 8.31 -0.84
N TYR A 12 -9.61 8.00 -1.04
CA TYR A 12 -9.12 6.64 -1.11
C TYR A 12 -9.22 5.95 0.24
N ASN A 13 -9.24 4.62 0.20
CA ASN A 13 -9.14 3.79 1.39
C ASN A 13 -7.76 3.96 2.05
N LEU A 14 -7.76 3.96 3.39
CA LEU A 14 -6.59 4.14 4.25
C LEU A 14 -6.23 2.89 5.06
N LYS A 15 -7.00 1.80 4.93
CA LYS A 15 -6.73 0.52 5.59
C LYS A 15 -5.99 -0.43 4.66
N VAL A 16 -4.88 -0.99 5.13
CA VAL A 16 -4.04 -1.91 4.35
C VAL A 16 -4.81 -3.18 4.02
N THR A 17 -5.53 -3.75 4.99
CA THR A 17 -6.29 -5.00 4.83
C THR A 17 -7.41 -4.84 3.79
N GLU A 18 -8.11 -3.71 3.77
CA GLU A 18 -9.14 -3.45 2.76
C GLU A 18 -8.52 -3.21 1.38
N GLU A 19 -7.38 -2.53 1.30
CA GLU A 19 -6.67 -2.29 0.02
C GLU A 19 -6.15 -3.60 -0.59
N GLU A 20 -5.66 -4.51 0.25
CA GLU A 20 -5.25 -5.85 -0.17
C GLU A 20 -6.42 -6.63 -0.81
N ARG A 21 -7.63 -6.54 -0.22
CA ARG A 21 -8.83 -7.16 -0.80
C ARG A 21 -9.21 -6.57 -2.14
N ILE A 22 -9.07 -5.24 -2.30
CA ILE A 22 -9.31 -4.57 -3.58
C ILE A 22 -8.37 -5.16 -4.65
N TYR A 23 -7.08 -5.29 -4.35
CA TYR A 23 -6.13 -5.89 -5.29
C TYR A 23 -6.46 -7.34 -5.61
N HIS A 24 -6.83 -8.13 -4.61
CA HIS A 24 -7.20 -9.52 -4.82
C HIS A 24 -8.38 -9.66 -5.78
N LYS A 25 -9.41 -8.80 -5.62
CA LYS A 25 -10.56 -8.75 -6.52
C LYS A 25 -10.16 -8.32 -7.93
N MET A 26 -9.40 -7.24 -8.05
CA MET A 26 -9.00 -6.71 -9.35
C MET A 26 -8.15 -7.71 -10.15
N ILE A 27 -7.25 -8.45 -9.49
CA ILE A 27 -6.43 -9.47 -10.14
C ILE A 27 -7.30 -10.64 -10.59
N SER A 28 -8.26 -11.08 -9.76
CA SER A 28 -9.17 -12.16 -10.13
C SER A 28 -10.05 -11.84 -11.35
N GLU A 29 -10.31 -10.55 -11.58
CA GLU A 29 -11.07 -10.05 -12.74
C GLU A 29 -10.18 -9.71 -13.95
N SER A 30 -8.85 -9.80 -13.82
CA SER A 30 -7.89 -9.42 -14.86
C SER A 30 -7.30 -10.65 -15.57
N ASP A 31 -6.70 -10.44 -16.75
CA ASP A 31 -6.02 -11.47 -17.57
C ASP A 31 -4.75 -12.09 -16.93
N VAL A 32 -4.48 -11.80 -15.66
CA VAL A 32 -3.31 -12.28 -14.89
C VAL A 32 -3.74 -13.15 -13.70
N SER A 33 -4.98 -13.63 -13.69
CA SER A 33 -5.55 -14.48 -12.64
C SER A 33 -4.84 -15.83 -12.50
N ASP A 34 -4.25 -16.35 -13.58
CA ASP A 34 -3.54 -17.64 -13.62
C ASP A 34 -2.14 -17.61 -12.99
N VAL A 35 -1.67 -16.43 -12.55
CA VAL A 35 -0.31 -16.24 -12.04
C VAL A 35 -0.25 -16.55 -10.54
N HIS A 36 0.77 -17.29 -10.13
CA HIS A 36 0.98 -17.58 -8.72
C HIS A 36 1.53 -16.37 -7.97
N ILE A 37 0.71 -15.80 -7.08
CA ILE A 37 1.10 -14.66 -6.26
C ILE A 37 1.56 -15.17 -4.89
N ALA A 38 2.81 -14.88 -4.53
CA ALA A 38 3.35 -15.25 -3.23
C ALA A 38 2.56 -14.55 -2.10
N PRO A 39 2.42 -15.19 -0.92
CA PRO A 39 1.71 -14.59 0.20
C PRO A 39 2.34 -13.26 0.61
N HIS A 40 1.53 -12.36 1.16
CA HIS A 40 1.92 -11.00 1.56
C HIS A 40 2.39 -10.08 0.41
N THR A 41 2.49 -10.56 -0.83
CA THR A 41 2.88 -9.73 -1.98
C THR A 41 1.93 -8.55 -2.18
N LEU A 42 0.61 -8.83 -2.16
CA LEU A 42 -0.42 -7.80 -2.29
C LEU A 42 -0.46 -6.91 -1.06
N LYS A 43 -0.26 -7.47 0.13
CA LYS A 43 -0.14 -6.70 1.38
C LYS A 43 0.98 -5.67 1.34
N VAL A 44 2.16 -6.03 0.85
CA VAL A 44 3.30 -5.10 0.72
C VAL A 44 3.01 -4.00 -0.30
N ALA A 45 2.37 -4.35 -1.41
CA ALA A 45 1.91 -3.37 -2.39
C ALA A 45 0.86 -2.41 -1.79
N ALA A 46 -0.04 -2.93 -0.95
CA ALA A 46 -1.05 -2.16 -0.24
C ALA A 46 -0.41 -1.20 0.77
N MET A 47 0.54 -1.66 1.58
CA MET A 47 1.29 -0.80 2.52
C MET A 47 1.93 0.38 1.79
N PHE A 48 2.60 0.13 0.67
CA PHE A 48 3.19 1.20 -0.13
C PHE A 48 2.13 2.22 -0.59
N SER A 49 1.00 1.77 -1.15
CA SER A 49 -0.07 2.69 -1.59
C SER A 49 -0.64 3.50 -0.43
N ILE A 50 -0.92 2.86 0.71
CA ILE A 50 -1.47 3.55 1.88
C ILE A 50 -0.49 4.58 2.42
N LEU A 51 0.80 4.26 2.52
CA LEU A 51 1.83 5.22 2.95
C LEU A 51 1.87 6.47 2.05
N THR A 52 1.60 6.33 0.75
CA THR A 52 1.56 7.48 -0.17
C THR A 52 0.31 8.35 -0.01
N ARG A 53 -0.74 7.83 0.63
CA ARG A 53 -2.04 8.48 0.84
C ARG A 53 -2.18 9.13 2.22
N LEU A 54 -1.42 8.62 3.19
CA LEU A 54 -1.38 9.14 4.55
C LEU A 54 -0.62 10.47 4.59
N LYS A 55 -1.11 11.40 5.41
CA LYS A 55 -0.41 12.65 5.72
C LYS A 55 0.52 12.42 6.92
N GLU A 56 1.65 13.12 6.90
CA GLU A 56 2.57 13.15 8.03
C GLU A 56 1.83 13.63 9.30
N PRO A 57 1.91 12.90 10.42
CA PRO A 57 1.27 13.31 11.65
C PRO A 57 1.93 14.59 12.20
N LYS A 58 1.16 15.52 12.77
CA LYS A 58 1.75 16.69 13.45
C LYS A 58 2.46 16.31 14.75
N ARG A 59 2.04 15.20 15.37
CA ARG A 59 2.63 14.71 16.62
C ARG A 59 3.90 13.90 16.32
N SER A 60 5.02 14.29 16.92
CA SER A 60 6.34 13.69 16.69
C SER A 60 6.51 12.29 17.32
N ASP A 61 5.59 11.87 18.18
CA ASP A 61 5.55 10.55 18.82
C ASP A 61 5.00 9.45 17.90
N ILE A 62 4.36 9.84 16.78
CA ILE A 62 3.73 8.94 15.83
C ILE A 62 4.55 8.91 14.53
N ASP A 63 5.00 7.72 14.16
CA ASP A 63 5.59 7.48 12.84
C ASP A 63 4.49 7.09 11.84
N LEU A 64 4.73 7.36 10.55
CA LEU A 64 3.81 7.04 9.44
C LEU A 64 3.44 5.55 9.41
N VAL A 65 4.39 4.67 9.73
CA VAL A 65 4.15 3.21 9.81
C VAL A 65 3.22 2.87 10.97
N LYS A 66 3.41 3.49 12.15
CA LYS A 66 2.53 3.29 13.30
C LYS A 66 1.12 3.78 12.99
N LYS A 67 0.99 4.94 12.35
CA LYS A 67 -0.29 5.50 11.89
C LYS A 67 -1.01 4.54 10.93
N MET A 68 -0.29 3.98 9.96
CA MET A 68 -0.83 2.97 9.04
C MET A 68 -1.38 1.75 9.79
N ARG A 69 -0.62 1.20 10.75
CA ARG A 69 -1.05 0.05 11.57
C ARG A 69 -2.27 0.37 12.44
N LEU A 70 -2.27 1.53 13.09
CA LEU A 70 -3.41 2.01 13.89
C LEU A 70 -4.69 2.12 13.05
N TYR A 71 -4.58 2.63 11.82
CA TYR A 71 -5.73 2.77 10.91
C TYR A 71 -6.27 1.42 10.44
N ASP A 72 -5.38 0.43 10.26
CA ASP A 72 -5.76 -0.94 9.96
C ASP A 72 -6.45 -1.65 11.17
N GLY A 73 -6.36 -1.06 12.36
CA GLY A 73 -6.96 -1.56 13.59
C GLY A 73 -5.99 -2.38 14.45
N GLU A 74 -4.69 -2.36 14.15
CA GLU A 74 -3.68 -3.00 14.99
C GLU A 74 -3.47 -2.21 16.29
N SER A 75 -3.34 -2.91 17.41
CA SER A 75 -3.00 -2.31 18.70
C SER A 75 -1.52 -1.96 18.74
N VAL A 76 -1.22 -0.66 18.83
CA VAL A 76 0.13 -0.13 19.07
C VAL A 76 0.22 0.33 20.52
N GLU A 77 1.26 -0.07 21.24
CA GLU A 77 1.46 0.32 22.64
C GLU A 77 1.46 1.85 22.79
N GLY A 78 0.68 2.34 23.76
CA GLY A 78 0.58 3.77 24.06
C GLY A 78 -0.52 4.53 23.32
N PHE A 79 -1.34 3.87 22.49
CA PHE A 79 -2.44 4.51 21.76
C PHE A 79 -3.78 3.83 22.04
N GLN A 80 -4.83 4.65 22.22
CA GLN A 80 -6.21 4.19 22.37
C GLN A 80 -7.04 4.49 21.13
N SER A 81 -8.25 3.92 21.07
CA SER A 81 -9.20 4.19 19.98
C SER A 81 -9.58 5.67 19.86
N VAL A 82 -9.51 6.41 20.98
CA VAL A 82 -9.77 7.86 21.01
C VAL A 82 -8.70 8.61 20.22
N ASP A 83 -7.42 8.27 20.40
CA ASP A 83 -6.32 8.87 19.63
C ASP A 83 -6.51 8.68 18.13
N ILE A 84 -7.00 7.51 17.69
CA ILE A 84 -7.25 7.21 16.27
C ILE A 84 -8.33 8.14 15.69
N ASP A 85 -9.39 8.43 16.45
CA ASP A 85 -10.47 9.31 15.99
C ASP A 85 -10.01 10.77 15.89
N GLU A 86 -9.19 11.22 16.84
CA GLU A 86 -8.55 12.54 16.78
C GLU A 86 -7.62 12.67 15.56
N MET A 87 -6.79 11.66 15.29
CA MET A 87 -5.90 11.64 14.13
C MET A 87 -6.67 11.72 12.80
N LYS A 88 -7.83 11.06 12.70
CA LYS A 88 -8.67 11.13 11.49
C LYS A 88 -9.30 12.52 11.30
N LYS A 89 -9.62 13.21 12.40
CA LYS A 89 -10.15 14.58 12.37
C LYS A 89 -9.06 15.62 12.08
N GLU A 90 -7.79 15.27 12.27
CA GLU A 90 -6.66 16.19 12.07
C GLU A 90 -6.50 16.64 10.60
N PHE A 91 -6.81 15.76 9.65
CA PHE A 91 -6.65 15.99 8.21
C PHE A 91 -7.91 15.61 7.43
N HIS A 92 -8.74 16.59 7.12
CA HIS A 92 -9.98 16.37 6.34
C HIS A 92 -9.71 15.96 4.88
N ASP A 93 -8.53 16.26 4.35
CA ASP A 93 -8.09 15.91 2.98
C ASP A 93 -7.22 14.64 2.94
N GLU A 94 -7.14 13.88 4.03
CA GLU A 94 -6.37 12.64 4.07
C GLU A 94 -6.96 11.59 3.13
N GLY A 95 -6.10 10.91 2.36
CA GLY A 95 -6.54 9.97 1.34
C GLY A 95 -7.11 10.62 0.07
N MET A 96 -7.06 11.95 -0.09
CA MET A 96 -7.49 12.62 -1.34
C MET A 96 -6.41 12.60 -2.44
N SER A 97 -5.17 12.34 -2.05
CA SER A 97 -3.99 12.28 -2.91
C SER A 97 -3.21 11.00 -2.67
N GLY A 98 -2.40 10.57 -3.63
CA GLY A 98 -1.52 9.41 -3.51
C GLY A 98 -1.64 8.49 -4.71
N ILE A 99 -1.10 7.28 -4.57
CA ILE A 99 -1.13 6.28 -5.63
C ILE A 99 -2.51 5.62 -5.71
N ASP A 100 -3.06 5.63 -6.92
CA ASP A 100 -4.32 4.96 -7.25
C ASP A 100 -4.15 3.42 -7.23
N PRO A 101 -5.16 2.65 -6.75
CA PRO A 101 -5.07 1.19 -6.70
C PRO A 101 -4.81 0.54 -8.07
N ARG A 102 -5.41 1.08 -9.14
CA ARG A 102 -5.27 0.58 -10.51
C ARG A 102 -3.86 0.80 -11.04
N TYR A 103 -3.20 1.88 -10.62
CA TYR A 103 -1.80 2.09 -10.98
C TYR A 103 -0.91 0.93 -10.50
N VAL A 104 -1.12 0.45 -9.27
CA VAL A 104 -0.37 -0.68 -8.73
C VAL A 104 -0.67 -1.97 -9.49
N ILE A 105 -1.95 -2.27 -9.74
CA ILE A 105 -2.35 -3.46 -10.51
C ILE A 105 -1.78 -3.43 -11.94
N ASN A 106 -1.84 -2.28 -12.61
CA ASN A 106 -1.26 -2.12 -13.94
C ASN A 106 0.25 -2.36 -13.94
N ARG A 107 0.94 -2.01 -12.83
CA ARG A 107 2.38 -2.27 -12.67
C ARG A 107 2.68 -3.75 -12.45
N ILE A 108 1.90 -4.41 -11.60
CA ILE A 108 1.98 -5.86 -11.37
C ILE A 108 1.74 -6.59 -12.70
N SER A 109 0.61 -6.32 -13.36
CA SER A 109 0.20 -6.96 -14.62
C SER A 109 1.22 -6.74 -15.74
N SER A 110 1.70 -5.49 -15.91
CA SER A 110 2.73 -5.21 -16.93
C SER A 110 4.08 -5.87 -16.62
N THR A 111 4.41 -6.10 -15.35
CA THR A 111 5.63 -6.80 -14.97
C THR A 111 5.56 -8.28 -15.29
N ILE A 112 4.41 -8.90 -15.00
CA ILE A 112 4.09 -10.29 -15.33
C ILE A 112 4.22 -10.51 -16.84
N ILE A 113 3.47 -9.72 -17.63
CA ILE A 113 3.43 -9.86 -19.10
C ILE A 113 4.82 -9.64 -19.71
N ARG A 114 5.55 -8.60 -19.28
CA ARG A 114 6.87 -8.28 -19.86
C ARG A 114 7.95 -9.30 -19.55
N LYS A 115 7.87 -9.97 -18.41
CA LYS A 115 8.85 -10.97 -18.00
C LYS A 115 8.39 -12.41 -18.25
N ASN A 116 7.17 -12.59 -18.76
CA ASN A 116 6.52 -13.88 -18.97
C ASN A 116 6.64 -14.79 -17.73
N MET A 117 6.35 -14.22 -16.55
CA MET A 117 6.52 -14.90 -15.26
C MET A 117 5.23 -15.62 -14.85
N GLU A 118 5.35 -16.89 -14.49
CA GLU A 118 4.24 -17.68 -13.92
C GLU A 118 4.01 -17.41 -12.42
N SER A 119 4.97 -16.75 -11.75
CA SER A 119 4.84 -16.36 -10.34
C SER A 119 5.39 -14.98 -10.06
N ILE A 120 4.85 -14.29 -9.05
CA ILE A 120 5.31 -12.97 -8.63
C ILE A 120 5.53 -12.89 -7.12
N ASN A 121 6.63 -12.24 -6.75
CA ASN A 121 7.06 -12.02 -5.37
C ASN A 121 6.93 -10.54 -4.98
N ALA A 122 6.75 -10.26 -3.68
CA ALA A 122 6.71 -8.92 -3.08
C ALA A 122 7.88 -8.03 -3.53
N LEU A 123 9.10 -8.59 -3.57
CA LEU A 123 10.29 -7.85 -4.01
C LEU A 123 10.23 -7.44 -5.49
N ASP A 124 9.64 -8.28 -6.36
CA ASP A 124 9.47 -7.94 -7.76
C ASP A 124 8.43 -6.84 -7.96
N VAL A 125 7.35 -6.86 -7.16
CA VAL A 125 6.38 -5.77 -7.12
C VAL A 125 7.04 -4.46 -6.69
N LEU A 126 7.75 -4.44 -5.55
CA LEU A 126 8.46 -3.25 -5.09
C LEU A 126 9.49 -2.74 -6.11
N ARG A 127 10.20 -3.66 -6.79
CA ARG A 127 11.16 -3.30 -7.84
C ARG A 127 10.46 -2.70 -9.08
N SER A 128 9.29 -3.21 -9.43
CA SER A 128 8.48 -2.66 -10.52
C SER A 128 8.01 -1.23 -10.22
N LEU A 129 7.65 -0.96 -8.97
CA LEU A 129 7.22 0.35 -8.48
C LEU A 129 8.40 1.34 -8.45
N LYS A 130 9.61 0.87 -8.11
CA LYS A 130 10.83 1.68 -8.10
C LYS A 130 11.32 2.09 -9.49
N LYS A 131 10.93 1.39 -10.56
CA LYS A 131 11.48 1.58 -11.91
C LYS A 131 11.24 3.01 -12.42
N LYS A 132 12.30 3.68 -12.89
CA LYS A 132 12.23 5.06 -13.42
C LYS A 132 11.26 5.16 -14.60
N GLY A 133 10.46 6.24 -14.63
CA GLY A 133 9.46 6.51 -15.69
C GLY A 133 8.09 5.87 -15.45
N SER A 134 7.93 5.18 -14.31
CA SER A 134 6.69 4.48 -14.01
C SER A 134 5.60 5.40 -13.50
N ILE A 135 5.99 6.32 -12.64
CA ILE A 135 5.11 7.29 -12.02
C ILE A 135 4.84 8.38 -13.07
N SER A 136 3.57 8.61 -13.39
CA SER A 136 3.11 9.53 -14.43
C SER A 136 3.89 10.85 -14.42
N ILE A 137 4.23 11.38 -15.60
CA ILE A 137 5.05 12.60 -15.86
C ILE A 137 4.62 13.84 -15.05
N ARG A 138 3.45 13.81 -14.40
CA ARG A 138 2.91 14.86 -13.53
C ARG A 138 3.46 14.89 -12.11
N ILE A 139 4.31 13.94 -11.69
CA ILE A 139 4.77 13.85 -10.30
C ILE A 139 6.10 14.59 -10.13
N SER A 140 6.16 15.41 -9.08
CA SER A 140 7.34 16.22 -8.75
C SER A 140 8.55 15.32 -8.45
N SER A 141 9.76 15.84 -8.64
CA SER A 141 10.98 15.17 -8.20
C SER A 141 10.99 14.89 -6.71
N GLU A 142 10.35 15.75 -5.91
CA GLU A 142 10.23 15.60 -4.46
C GLU A 142 9.32 14.41 -4.07
N ASP A 143 8.13 14.31 -4.67
CA ASP A 143 7.22 13.19 -4.47
C ASP A 143 7.85 11.86 -4.86
N ARG A 144 8.67 11.86 -5.92
CA ARG A 144 9.41 10.69 -6.34
C ARG A 144 10.38 10.22 -5.26
N GLU A 145 11.10 11.13 -4.62
CA GLU A 145 12.01 10.81 -3.53
C GLU A 145 11.24 10.27 -2.31
N ARG A 146 10.13 10.91 -1.94
CA ARG A 146 9.22 10.42 -0.89
C ARG A 146 8.74 9.00 -1.17
N TYR A 147 8.33 8.70 -2.40
CA TYR A 147 7.88 7.36 -2.78
C TYR A 147 9.00 6.33 -2.73
N LEU A 148 10.23 6.70 -3.08
CA LEU A 148 11.39 5.81 -2.92
C LEU A 148 11.66 5.48 -1.44
N ASN A 149 11.45 6.45 -0.55
CA ASN A 149 11.52 6.24 0.89
C ASN A 149 10.41 5.29 1.36
N PHE A 150 9.17 5.47 0.92
CA PHE A 150 8.06 4.56 1.25
C PHE A 150 8.27 3.13 0.74
N ILE A 151 8.88 2.94 -0.44
CA ILE A 151 9.26 1.61 -0.92
C ILE A 151 10.27 0.95 0.03
N SER A 152 11.21 1.73 0.55
CA SER A 152 12.23 1.23 1.49
C SER A 152 11.61 0.86 2.84
N VAL A 153 10.65 1.65 3.31
CA VAL A 153 9.87 1.36 4.52
C VAL A 153 9.02 0.10 4.34
N ALA A 154 8.27 -0.01 3.24
CA ALA A 154 7.45 -1.18 2.95
C ALA A 154 8.29 -2.46 2.82
N ARG A 155 9.50 -2.36 2.26
CA ARG A 155 10.45 -3.49 2.23
C ARG A 155 10.88 -3.93 3.63
N LYS A 156 11.18 -2.98 4.51
CA LYS A 156 11.56 -3.30 5.90
C LYS A 156 10.42 -3.99 6.64
N GLU A 157 9.19 -3.50 6.46
CA GLU A 157 7.98 -4.10 7.02
C GLU A 157 7.77 -5.54 6.50
N TYR A 158 7.98 -5.77 5.21
CA TYR A 158 7.95 -7.11 4.63
C TYR A 158 8.98 -8.05 5.27
N ASP A 159 10.23 -7.60 5.41
CA ASP A 159 11.29 -8.39 6.02
C ASP A 159 10.95 -8.76 7.47
N ASP A 160 10.31 -7.86 8.22
CA ASP A 160 9.88 -8.13 9.61
C ASP A 160 8.68 -9.08 9.69
N ILE A 161 7.74 -9.01 8.73
CA ILE A 161 6.66 -10.00 8.60
C ILE A 161 7.23 -11.37 8.27
N ALA A 162 8.14 -11.45 7.29
CA ALA A 162 8.79 -12.69 6.87
C ALA A 162 9.56 -13.34 8.04
N LYS A 163 10.32 -12.56 8.82
CA LYS A 163 11.00 -13.06 10.03
C LYS A 163 10.03 -13.63 11.05
N LYS A 164 8.90 -12.94 11.31
CA LYS A 164 7.87 -13.41 12.24
C LYS A 164 7.25 -14.72 11.79
N GLU A 165 7.03 -14.91 10.48
CA GLU A 165 6.51 -16.19 9.96
C GLU A 165 7.54 -17.32 10.07
N VAL A 166 8.80 -17.05 9.76
CA VAL A 166 9.89 -18.04 9.91
C VAL A 166 10.04 -18.44 11.37
N GLN A 167 9.98 -17.50 12.31
CA GLN A 167 10.09 -17.77 13.74
C GLN A 167 8.87 -18.51 14.31
N LYS A 168 7.67 -18.28 13.75
CA LYS A 168 6.43 -18.99 14.12
C LYS A 168 6.35 -20.42 13.59
N ARG A 169 7.25 -20.82 12.68
CA ARG A 169 7.47 -22.23 12.33
C ARG A 169 8.70 -22.74 13.09
N PRO A 170 8.59 -23.09 14.39
CA PRO A 170 9.59 -23.97 14.96
C PRO A 170 9.59 -25.24 14.10
N CYS A 171 10.79 -25.72 13.76
CA CYS A 171 11.00 -26.99 13.06
C CYS A 171 9.99 -28.06 13.51
N VAL A 172 8.97 -28.32 12.68
CA VAL A 172 8.34 -29.64 12.66
C VAL A 172 8.97 -30.37 11.49
N PHE A 173 10.26 -30.68 11.67
CA PHE A 173 10.86 -31.87 11.10
C PHE A 173 10.55 -32.99 12.10
N LEU A 174 9.46 -33.71 11.86
CA LEU A 174 9.15 -35.01 12.45
C LEU A 174 8.58 -35.88 11.34
#